data_AF-A0A849Q4B4-F1
#
_entry.id   AF-A0A849Q4B4-F1
#
_cell.length_a   1.000
_cell.length_b   1.000
_cell.length_c   1.000
_cell.angle_alpha   90.00
_cell.angle_beta   90.00
_cell.angle_gamma   90.00
#
_symmetry.space_group_name_H-M   'P 1'
#
loop_
_entity.id
_entity.type
_entity.pdbx_description
1 polymer ?
#
loop_
_entity_poly.entity_id
_entity_poly.type
_entity_poly.pdbx_seq_one_letter_code
_entity_poly.pdbx_strand_id
1 'polypeptide(L)' 'QIQEAVDPTTIFARGIGGRAIEIIAQKGLSLKTGDYTTLKDAIDNLDRLEDQTKSCGHEH' A
#
# COMPACT_ATOMS: atom_id res chain seq x y z
N GLN A 1 12.78 -24.08 11.13
CA GLN A 1 11.87 -23.18 10.41
C GLN A 1 12.72 -22.08 9.79
N ILE A 2 12.91 -22.09 8.48
CA ILE A 2 13.59 -20.99 7.79
C ILE A 2 12.47 -19.97 7.53
N GLN A 3 12.48 -18.85 8.24
CA GLN A 3 11.64 -17.71 7.87
C GLN A 3 12.35 -17.08 6.68
N GLU A 4 11.87 -17.39 5.47
CA GLU A 4 12.31 -16.68 4.27
C GLU A 4 11.96 -15.20 4.49
N ALA A 5 12.98 -14.34 4.53
CA ALA A 5 12.78 -12.92 4.59
C ALA A 5 12.07 -12.51 3.30
N VAL A 6 10.77 -12.30 3.40
CA VAL A 6 10.01 -11.73 2.31
C VAL A 6 10.44 -10.27 2.23
N ASP A 7 10.98 -9.87 1.09
CA ASP A 7 11.32 -8.48 0.78
C ASP A 7 10.13 -7.91 -0.02
N PRO A 8 9.06 -7.43 0.65
CA PRO A 8 7.88 -6.98 -0.05
C PRO A 8 8.24 -5.73 -0.87
N THR A 9 8.02 -5.77 -2.17
CA THR A 9 8.23 -4.62 -3.06
C THR A 9 7.01 -3.69 -3.11
N THR A 10 5.84 -4.15 -2.68
CA THR A 10 4.58 -3.39 -2.77
C THR A 10 3.63 -3.73 -1.62
N ILE A 11 3.04 -2.69 -1.03
CA ILE A 11 2.03 -2.76 0.02
C ILE A 11 0.66 -2.42 -0.57
N PHE A 12 -0.37 -3.18 -0.18
CA PHE A 12 -1.75 -2.96 -0.60
C PHE A 12 -2.61 -2.59 0.62
N ALA A 13 -3.32 -1.47 0.57
CA ALA A 13 -4.18 -1.01 1.66
C ALA A 13 -5.51 -0.44 1.16
N ARG A 14 -6.63 -0.79 1.80
CA ARG A 14 -7.94 -0.17 1.51
C ARG A 14 -8.01 1.29 1.93
N GLY A 15 -7.29 1.63 3.00
CA GLY A 15 -7.14 2.99 3.51
C GLY A 15 -5.91 3.07 4.39
N ILE A 16 -5.23 4.20 4.36
CA ILE A 16 -3.95 4.39 5.02
C ILE A 16 -3.75 5.86 5.39
N GLY A 17 -3.19 6.12 6.57
CA GLY A 17 -2.92 7.47 7.05
C GLY A 17 -1.67 8.08 6.43
N GLY A 18 -1.63 9.41 6.33
CA GLY A 18 -0.52 10.17 5.75
C GLY A 18 0.86 9.79 6.30
N ARG A 19 0.97 9.57 7.62
CA ARG A 19 2.23 9.18 8.25
C ARG A 19 2.76 7.84 7.78
N ALA A 20 1.88 6.88 7.53
CA ALA A 20 2.27 5.56 7.03
C ALA A 20 2.69 5.65 5.55
N ILE A 21 2.02 6.48 4.74
CA ILE A 21 2.43 6.78 3.36
C ILE A 21 3.86 7.31 3.34
N GLU A 22 4.21 8.29 4.19
CA GLU A 22 5.56 8.83 4.28
C GLU A 22 6.61 7.77 4.62
N ILE A 23 6.34 6.93 5.62
CA ILE A 23 7.29 5.88 6.05
C ILE A 23 7.51 4.85 4.94
N ILE A 24 6.45 4.47 4.22
CA ILE A 24 6.51 3.51 3.12
C ILE A 24 7.32 4.09 1.97
N ALA A 25 7.09 5.36 1.62
CA ALA A 25 7.86 6.06 0.59
C ALA A 25 9.35 6.18 0.96
N GLN A 26 9.67 6.50 2.21
CA GLN A 26 11.07 6.56 2.68
C GLN A 26 11.79 5.20 2.64
N LYS A 27 11.04 4.11 2.74
CA LYS A 27 11.57 2.74 2.61
C LYS A 27 11.73 2.29 1.15
N GLY A 28 11.37 3.14 0.17
CA GLY A 28 11.43 2.80 -1.24
C GLY A 28 10.40 1.73 -1.66
N LEU A 29 9.34 1.57 -0.85
CA LEU A 29 8.30 0.59 -1.08
C LEU A 29 7.14 1.24 -1.86
N SER A 30 6.54 0.49 -2.78
CA SER A 30 5.34 0.94 -3.48
C SER A 30 4.10 0.77 -2.60
N LEU A 31 3.15 1.69 -2.70
CA LEU A 31 1.88 1.62 -1.99
C LEU A 31 0.73 1.74 -2.99
N LYS A 32 -0.15 0.74 -3.01
CA LYS A 32 -1.36 0.75 -3.82
C LYS A 32 -2.59 0.77 -2.93
N THR A 33 -3.52 1.67 -3.24
CA THR A 33 -4.79 1.78 -2.53
C THR A 33 -5.97 1.66 -3.46
N GLY A 34 -7.08 1.16 -2.93
CA GLY A 34 -8.33 1.07 -3.66
C GLY A 34 -9.42 0.40 -2.83
N ASP A 35 -10.65 0.47 -3.32
CA ASP A 35 -11.79 -0.19 -2.70
C ASP A 35 -11.78 -1.69 -3.01
N TYR A 36 -11.54 -2.50 -1.98
CA TYR A 36 -11.70 -3.94 -2.05
C TYR A 36 -12.17 -4.48 -0.70
N THR A 37 -12.96 -5.55 -0.74
CA THR A 37 -13.56 -6.15 0.49
C THR A 37 -12.86 -7.44 0.90
N THR A 38 -12.28 -8.18 -0.04
CA THR A 38 -11.64 -9.47 0.22
C THR A 38 -10.27 -9.53 -0.42
N LEU A 39 -9.42 -10.43 0.08
CA LEU A 39 -8.11 -10.68 -0.54
C LEU A 39 -8.24 -11.13 -2.00
N LYS A 40 -9.25 -11.96 -2.31
CA LYS A 40 -9.52 -12.42 -3.67
C LYS A 40 -9.82 -11.24 -4.60
N ASP A 41 -10.66 -10.32 -4.15
CA ASP A 41 -11.05 -9.13 -4.89
C ASP A 41 -9.87 -8.19 -5.15
N ALA A 42 -8.99 -8.02 -4.16
CA ALA A 42 -7.76 -7.26 -4.29
C ALA A 42 -6.80 -7.85 -5.33
N ILE A 43 -6.65 -9.20 -5.33
CA ILE A 43 -5.78 -9.91 -6.28
C ILE A 43 -6.36 -9.86 -7.70
N ASP A 44 -7.68 -10.05 -7.84
CA ASP A 44 -8.38 -10.04 -9.13
C ASP A 44 -8.35 -8.65 -9.80
N ASN A 45 -8.30 -7.59 -8.99
CA ASN A 45 -8.34 -6.20 -9.44
C ASN A 45 -7.05 -5.42 -9.16
N LEU A 46 -5.88 -6.09 -9.09
CA LEU A 46 -4.59 -5.43 -8.78
C LEU A 46 -4.24 -4.26 -9.70
N ASP A 47 -4.67 -4.33 -10.97
CA ASP A 47 -4.44 -3.28 -11.98
C ASP A 47 -5.30 -2.03 -11.74
N ARG A 48 -6.43 -2.19 -11.03
CA ARG A 48 -7.36 -1.11 -10.71
C ARG A 48 -7.00 -0.38 -9.42
N LEU A 49 -6.00 -0.87 -8.68
CA LEU A 49 -5.49 -0.23 -7.48
C LEU A 49 -4.51 0.88 -7.88
N GLU A 50 -4.75 2.07 -7.36
CA GLU A 50 -4.00 3.27 -7.71
C GLU A 50 -2.77 3.44 -6.82
N ASP A 51 -1.68 3.95 -7.40
CA ASP A 51 -0.48 4.30 -6.63
C ASP A 51 -0.76 5.45 -5.67
N GLN A 52 -0.67 5.17 -4.37
CA GLN A 52 -0.87 6.15 -3.32
C GLN A 52 0.47 6.78 -2.95
N THR A 53 0.83 7.80 -3.71
CA THR A 53 2.08 8.57 -3.53
C THR A 53 1.87 9.86 -2.74
N LYS A 54 0.61 10.26 -2.50
CA LYS A 54 0.28 11.54 -1.87
C LYS A 54 -0.19 11.30 -0.44
N SER A 55 0.55 11.81 0.54
CA SER A 55 0.00 11.99 1.88
C SER A 55 -1.08 13.08 1.77
N CYS A 56 -2.35 12.70 1.91
CA CYS A 56 -3.41 13.70 2.11
C CYS A 56 -3.35 14.16 3.57
N GLY A 57 -2.25 14.85 3.91
CA GLY A 57 -2.11 15.64 5.11
C GLY A 57 -2.70 17.00 4.81
N HIS A 58 -3.78 17.34 5.50
CA HIS A 58 -4.32 18.70 5.52
C HIS A 58 -3.17 19.67 5.84
N GLU A 59 -2.82 20.54 4.90
CA GLU A 59 -1.97 21.70 5.17
C GLU A 59 -2.76 22.64 6.09
N HIS A 60 -2.45 22.65 7.38
CA HIS A 60 -2.77 23.78 8.26
C HIS A 60 -1.78 23.85 9.43
#